data_AF-A0A1A6HEP6-F1
#
_entry.id   AF-A0A1A6HEP6-F1
#
_cell.length_a   1.000
_cell.length_b   1.000
_cell.length_c   1.000
_cell.angle_alpha   90.00
_cell.angle_beta   90.00
_cell.angle_gamma   90.00
#
_symmetry.space_group_name_H-M   'P 1'
#
loop_
_entity.id
_entity.type
_entity.pdbx_description
1 polymer ?
#
loop_
_entity_poly.entity_id
_entity_poly.type
_entity_poly.pdbx_seq_one_letter_code
_entity_poly.pdbx_strand_id
1 'polypeptide(L)'
;MDIFLSPGNLIKETGPLGGPDSNCTFSFSKGVPSPTVTLDKKEVTEGGVVTVNCSVKEEKPPIYFEIEKVELDTKFVKQKRQKTSPQNFVLMDFPIEEQDHVLVFRCQARIMSGIRLQTSESTRSEYVTVRESFTNPKFQVTPSGSITEGDQLYIKCTVQVTHLVPELPEIIIQKDKTILATSKEKNEAIYSVMAMVENSGLYTCKVESNRISKRVLAIISIELFPKPKLEFSSSRLDQGKTLDLFCSVPGTPSANFTIQKERMVLSLHQNFSKIAEERDSGVYSCTAGVDKVVKRSGSVQIKVCEMLSKPRIFHDAKTELIKGRPITISCQSINGTAPITYYLVKDTNIFQNLMMNSNDPATFIDTPTKDVEYQCRADNCHSHPELHSEILRVEVIAPVVEVTISILSSNEVQSGDDMVLRCSVKEGTGPITFKFYREKEDRPFHEIILNATQAFWIGKQASKEQEGKYHCTASNRASLGLASPRSSTLTVRVFLAPWIKGLIAVVVIGVVIVALIVAAKCYFLRKARAKQKPVEMSRSVSL
;
A
#
# COMPACT_ATOMS: atom_id res chain seq x y z
N MET A 1 -33.07 110.45 29.98
CA MET A 1 -32.72 111.53 30.91
C MET A 1 -31.30 111.96 30.57
N ASP A 2 -31.09 112.47 29.36
CA ASP A 2 -31.48 113.82 28.93
C ASP A 2 -30.89 114.87 29.84
N ILE A 3 -29.93 115.63 29.35
CA ILE A 3 -29.86 117.07 29.61
C ILE A 3 -29.29 117.71 28.32
N PHE A 4 -30.16 118.07 27.38
CA PHE A 4 -30.78 119.38 27.15
C PHE A 4 -29.86 120.43 26.47
N LEU A 5 -30.06 120.54 25.15
CA LEU A 5 -30.27 121.73 24.31
C LEU A 5 -29.78 123.11 24.81
N SER A 6 -28.93 123.78 24.02
CA SER A 6 -29.35 124.82 23.05
C SER A 6 -28.16 125.62 22.47
N PRO A 7 -28.31 126.25 21.29
CA PRO A 7 -27.21 126.83 20.50
C PRO A 7 -27.22 128.38 20.42
N GLY A 8 -26.11 128.98 19.98
CA GLY A 8 -25.99 130.43 19.69
C GLY A 8 -24.59 130.81 19.18
N ASN A 9 -24.51 131.84 18.34
CA ASN A 9 -23.52 132.06 17.28
C ASN A 9 -22.69 133.35 17.48
N LEU A 10 -21.54 133.45 16.77
CA LEU A 10 -20.73 134.64 16.37
C LEU A 10 -20.07 135.54 17.44
N ILE A 11 -18.75 135.83 17.32
CA ILE A 11 -18.14 137.18 17.08
C ILE A 11 -16.74 137.01 16.40
N LYS A 12 -16.40 137.95 15.49
CA LYS A 12 -15.12 138.14 14.75
C LYS A 12 -14.02 138.82 15.59
N GLU A 13 -12.76 138.57 15.26
CA GLU A 13 -11.70 139.61 15.27
C GLU A 13 -10.58 139.29 14.26
N THR A 14 -9.81 140.32 13.86
CA THR A 14 -9.11 140.48 12.57
C THR A 14 -7.58 140.60 12.67
N GLY A 15 -6.86 139.90 11.76
CA GLY A 15 -5.62 140.32 11.04
C GLY A 15 -4.26 140.35 11.79
N PRO A 16 -3.10 140.54 11.11
CA PRO A 16 -2.89 140.72 9.65
C PRO A 16 -1.66 140.01 8.99
N LEU A 17 -1.74 139.90 7.65
CA LEU A 17 -0.72 140.07 6.57
C LEU A 17 0.68 139.40 6.59
N GLY A 18 0.98 138.66 5.50
CA GLY A 18 2.25 138.83 4.75
C GLY A 18 2.99 137.59 4.21
N GLY A 19 2.97 137.39 2.88
CA GLY A 19 4.07 136.74 2.12
C GLY A 19 3.78 135.37 1.44
N PRO A 20 3.90 135.24 0.10
CA PRO A 20 3.55 134.03 -0.65
C PRO A 20 4.72 133.06 -0.90
N ASP A 21 4.37 131.77 -0.97
CA ASP A 21 4.94 130.62 -1.69
C ASP A 21 6.46 130.44 -1.82
N SER A 22 6.97 129.35 -1.21
CA SER A 22 7.86 128.42 -1.91
C SER A 22 7.84 127.00 -1.33
N ASN A 23 7.25 126.10 -2.11
CA ASN A 23 7.55 124.66 -2.27
C ASN A 23 7.71 123.76 -1.03
N CYS A 24 6.62 123.07 -0.68
CA CYS A 24 6.68 121.73 -0.08
C CYS A 24 7.09 120.69 -1.14
N THR A 25 8.33 120.22 -1.08
CA THR A 25 8.77 119.00 -1.77
C THR A 25 8.33 117.75 -0.99
N PHE A 26 7.41 116.98 -1.56
CA PHE A 26 7.09 115.61 -1.12
C PHE A 26 8.29 114.70 -1.36
N SER A 27 8.86 114.14 -0.29
CA SER A 27 9.81 113.04 -0.35
C SER A 27 9.06 111.70 -0.25
N PHE A 28 9.10 110.90 -1.32
CA PHE A 28 8.66 109.52 -1.33
C PHE A 28 9.83 108.60 -0.96
N SER A 29 9.82 108.00 0.23
CA SER A 29 10.54 106.75 0.51
C SER A 29 9.53 105.64 0.81
N LYS A 30 9.07 104.96 -0.24
CA LYS A 30 8.01 103.92 -0.17
C LYS A 30 8.61 102.52 -0.29
N GLY A 31 8.57 101.75 0.79
CA GLY A 31 8.74 100.30 0.83
C GLY A 31 7.84 99.72 1.91
N VAL A 32 7.36 98.48 1.74
CA VAL A 32 6.53 97.79 2.75
C VAL A 32 7.40 97.51 3.98
N PRO A 33 6.95 97.85 5.21
CA PRO A 33 7.71 97.56 6.43
C PRO A 33 8.03 96.07 6.58
N SER A 34 9.24 95.76 7.07
CA SER A 34 9.66 94.38 7.30
C SER A 34 8.79 93.73 8.38
N PRO A 35 8.31 92.49 8.15
CA PRO A 35 7.45 91.81 9.12
C PRO A 35 8.24 91.41 10.38
N THR A 36 7.54 91.32 11.51
CA THR A 36 8.01 90.71 12.75
C THR A 36 7.56 89.26 12.82
N VAL A 37 8.49 88.33 13.06
CA VAL A 37 8.22 86.90 13.16
C VAL A 37 8.47 86.41 14.59
N THR A 38 7.43 85.89 15.24
CA THR A 38 7.51 85.30 16.59
C THR A 38 7.00 83.86 16.57
N LEU A 39 7.57 83.00 17.40
CA LEU A 39 7.26 81.57 17.47
C LEU A 39 6.60 81.24 18.81
N ASP A 40 5.69 80.27 18.82
CA ASP A 40 5.05 79.78 20.07
C ASP A 40 6.03 79.04 20.99
N LYS A 41 7.07 78.42 20.43
CA LYS A 41 8.11 77.68 21.15
C LYS A 41 9.45 77.72 20.45
N LYS A 42 10.54 77.51 21.22
CA LYS A 42 11.93 77.45 20.73
C LYS A 42 12.51 76.03 20.67
N GLU A 43 11.87 75.07 21.34
CA GLU A 43 12.18 73.65 21.25
C GLU A 43 10.90 72.86 20.95
N VAL A 44 10.99 71.85 20.09
CA VAL A 44 9.85 71.01 19.69
C VAL A 44 10.30 69.57 19.46
N THR A 45 9.45 68.59 19.71
CA THR A 45 9.73 67.18 19.40
C THR A 45 9.29 66.83 17.97
N GLU A 46 9.92 65.82 17.36
CA GLU A 46 9.46 65.22 16.10
C GLU A 46 7.96 64.89 16.17
N GLY A 47 7.22 65.18 15.09
CA GLY A 47 5.76 64.99 15.02
C GLY A 47 4.93 66.10 15.68
N GLY A 48 5.59 67.01 16.40
CA GLY A 48 5.00 68.23 16.93
C GLY A 48 4.64 69.25 15.83
N VAL A 49 4.16 70.41 16.26
CA VAL A 49 3.74 71.52 15.38
C VAL A 49 4.26 72.82 15.94
N VAL A 50 4.94 73.65 15.15
CA VAL A 50 5.34 75.01 15.53
C VAL A 50 4.38 76.01 14.91
N THR A 51 3.83 76.92 15.72
CA THR A 51 2.93 77.98 15.25
C THR A 51 3.74 79.25 15.03
N VAL A 52 3.79 79.71 13.79
CA VAL A 52 4.53 80.91 13.38
C VAL A 52 3.57 82.08 13.29
N ASN A 53 3.86 83.14 14.04
CA ASN A 53 3.16 84.42 13.97
C ASN A 53 3.98 85.43 13.17
N CYS A 54 3.44 85.91 12.07
CA CYS A 54 4.05 86.96 11.25
C CYS A 54 3.16 88.20 11.21
N SER A 55 3.70 89.36 11.60
CA SER A 55 2.94 90.61 11.76
C SER A 55 3.61 91.82 11.11
N VAL A 56 2.81 92.70 10.50
CA VAL A 56 3.22 93.99 9.93
C VAL A 56 2.33 95.07 10.55
N LYS A 57 2.72 95.58 11.72
CA LYS A 57 1.84 96.44 12.55
C LYS A 57 1.43 97.76 11.89
N GLU A 58 2.29 98.27 11.00
CA GLU A 58 2.17 99.60 10.38
C GLU A 58 1.26 99.61 9.14
N GLU A 59 0.87 98.44 8.62
CA GLU A 59 0.10 98.31 7.38
C GLU A 59 -1.36 97.91 7.63
N LYS A 60 -2.25 98.38 6.75
CA LYS A 60 -3.68 98.05 6.79
C LYS A 60 -3.97 96.76 6.01
N PRO A 61 -4.88 95.89 6.51
CA PRO A 61 -5.30 94.70 5.79
C PRO A 61 -6.15 95.02 4.55
N PRO A 62 -6.27 94.09 3.58
CA PRO A 62 -5.75 92.71 3.60
C PRO A 62 -4.27 92.60 3.19
N ILE A 63 -3.52 91.78 3.93
CA ILE A 63 -2.09 91.53 3.67
C ILE A 63 -1.89 90.06 3.24
N TYR A 64 -1.11 89.84 2.20
CA TYR A 64 -0.72 88.51 1.75
C TYR A 64 0.58 88.10 2.45
N PHE A 65 0.51 87.08 3.30
CA PHE A 65 1.68 86.56 3.99
C PHE A 65 2.16 85.27 3.37
N GLU A 66 3.47 85.14 3.28
CA GLU A 66 4.19 83.97 2.79
C GLU A 66 5.22 83.57 3.85
N ILE A 67 5.11 82.35 4.38
CA ILE A 67 6.01 81.81 5.40
C ILE A 67 6.69 80.55 4.84
N GLU A 68 8.01 80.55 4.89
CA GLU A 68 8.87 79.45 4.47
C GLU A 68 9.55 78.81 5.69
N LYS A 69 9.38 77.50 5.85
CA LYS A 69 10.13 76.64 6.78
C LYS A 69 11.43 76.22 6.11
N VAL A 70 12.55 76.57 6.73
CA VAL A 70 13.90 76.35 6.20
C VAL A 70 14.75 75.67 7.27
N GLU A 71 15.66 74.80 6.87
CA GLU A 71 16.66 74.23 7.78
C GLU A 71 17.88 75.15 7.89
N LEU A 72 18.40 75.31 9.10
CA LEU A 72 19.55 76.18 9.39
C LEU A 72 20.71 75.82 8.45
N ASP A 73 21.37 76.85 7.91
CA ASP A 73 22.49 76.74 6.95
C ASP A 73 22.16 76.17 5.56
N THR A 74 20.88 75.93 5.25
CA THR A 74 20.44 75.58 3.90
C THR A 74 19.64 76.71 3.26
N LYS A 75 19.71 76.82 1.92
CA LYS A 75 18.78 77.66 1.13
C LYS A 75 17.52 76.89 0.72
N PHE A 76 17.41 75.62 1.08
CA PHE A 76 16.33 74.74 0.66
C PHE A 76 15.08 74.99 1.51
N VAL A 77 13.97 75.33 0.86
CA VAL A 77 12.68 75.53 1.54
C VAL A 77 12.01 74.18 1.70
N LYS A 78 11.96 73.67 2.95
CA LYS A 78 11.29 72.40 3.28
C LYS A 78 9.78 72.49 3.10
N GLN A 79 9.18 73.62 3.50
CA GLN A 79 7.74 73.84 3.36
C GLN A 79 7.44 75.33 3.19
N LYS A 80 6.46 75.65 2.34
CA LYS A 80 6.00 77.02 2.10
C LYS A 80 4.49 77.09 2.30
N ARG A 81 4.02 78.09 3.05
CA ARG A 81 2.58 78.35 3.24
C ARG A 81 2.29 79.81 2.97
N GLN A 82 1.15 80.07 2.34
CA GLN A 82 0.71 81.41 2.00
C GLN A 82 -0.75 81.59 2.44
N LYS A 83 -1.07 82.78 2.95
CA LYS A 83 -2.43 83.10 3.42
C LYS A 83 -2.64 84.61 3.37
N THR A 84 -3.79 85.00 2.84
CA THR A 84 -4.26 86.39 2.94
C THR A 84 -4.93 86.58 4.30
N SER A 85 -4.46 87.55 5.07
CA SER A 85 -5.02 87.86 6.38
C SER A 85 -5.86 89.15 6.32
N PRO A 86 -7.09 89.15 6.89
CA PRO A 86 -7.87 90.36 7.11
C PRO A 86 -7.36 91.18 8.31
N GLN A 87 -6.30 90.74 8.98
CA GLN A 87 -5.64 91.42 10.09
C GLN A 87 -4.20 91.78 9.69
N ASN A 88 -3.54 92.59 10.52
CA ASN A 88 -2.14 92.97 10.33
C ASN A 88 -1.14 91.86 10.73
N PHE A 89 -1.61 90.66 11.05
CA PHE A 89 -0.79 89.49 11.33
C PHE A 89 -1.43 88.19 10.81
N VAL A 90 -0.65 87.11 10.79
CA VAL A 90 -1.12 85.76 10.47
C VAL A 90 -0.47 84.73 11.38
N LEU A 91 -1.25 83.72 11.78
CA LEU A 91 -0.76 82.51 12.44
C LEU A 91 -0.80 81.34 11.46
N MET A 92 0.31 80.62 11.33
CA MET A 92 0.39 79.40 10.53
C MET A 92 1.13 78.29 11.26
N ASP A 93 0.53 77.11 11.28
CA ASP A 93 1.09 75.92 11.91
C ASP A 93 1.98 75.14 10.94
N PHE A 94 3.17 74.75 11.38
CA PHE A 94 4.12 73.95 10.60
C PHE A 94 4.43 72.64 11.33
N PRO A 95 4.08 71.48 10.75
CA PRO A 95 4.44 70.18 11.32
C PRO A 95 5.95 69.95 11.27
N ILE A 96 6.45 69.20 12.25
CA ILE A 96 7.86 68.81 12.37
C ILE A 96 8.04 67.38 11.90
N GLU A 97 8.96 67.17 10.96
CA GLU A 97 9.26 65.90 10.32
C GLU A 97 10.45 65.21 11.00
N GLU A 98 10.61 63.90 10.80
CA GLU A 98 11.65 63.06 11.42
C GLU A 98 13.10 63.52 11.11
N GLN A 99 13.30 64.20 9.98
CA GLN A 99 14.62 64.67 9.52
C GLN A 99 14.81 66.17 9.75
N ASP A 100 14.00 66.78 10.62
CA ASP A 100 14.22 68.17 11.02
C ASP A 100 15.18 68.23 12.21
N HIS A 101 16.22 69.05 12.11
CA HIS A 101 17.16 69.27 13.21
C HIS A 101 17.02 70.69 13.78
N VAL A 102 17.48 71.70 13.04
CA VAL A 102 17.40 73.10 13.45
C VAL A 102 16.67 73.88 12.38
N LEU A 103 15.51 74.44 12.74
CA LEU A 103 14.60 75.09 11.80
C LEU A 103 14.59 76.60 12.00
N VAL A 104 14.41 77.32 10.90
CA VAL A 104 14.20 78.77 10.85
C VAL A 104 13.03 79.07 9.92
N PHE A 105 12.16 79.99 10.33
CA PHE A 105 11.03 80.42 9.52
C PHE A 105 11.30 81.80 8.92
N ARG A 106 11.11 81.93 7.61
CA ARG A 106 11.23 83.20 6.89
C ARG A 106 9.84 83.69 6.53
N CYS A 107 9.52 84.93 6.85
CA CYS A 107 8.25 85.54 6.48
C CYS A 107 8.45 86.72 5.54
N GLN A 108 7.59 86.78 4.52
CA GLN A 108 7.48 87.90 3.60
C GLN A 108 6.00 88.34 3.52
N ALA A 109 5.77 89.64 3.55
CA ALA A 109 4.45 90.23 3.40
C ALA A 109 4.33 90.93 2.04
N ARG A 110 3.17 90.81 1.40
CA ARG A 110 2.85 91.50 0.14
C ARG A 110 1.55 92.28 0.31
N ILE A 111 1.56 93.53 -0.12
CA ILE A 111 0.39 94.42 -0.07
C ILE A 111 0.11 94.99 -1.45
N MET A 112 -1.17 95.25 -1.71
CA MET A 112 -1.61 95.92 -2.95
C MET A 112 -1.53 97.43 -2.76
N SER A 113 -0.58 98.09 -3.45
CA SER A 113 -0.51 99.57 -3.48
C SER A 113 -0.96 100.05 -4.86
N GLY A 114 -2.25 100.37 -4.99
CA GLY A 114 -2.88 100.67 -6.27
C GLY A 114 -2.94 99.43 -7.18
N ILE A 115 -2.28 99.47 -8.34
CA ILE A 115 -2.20 98.36 -9.31
C ILE A 115 -0.94 97.49 -9.09
N ARG A 116 0.01 97.94 -8.25
CA ARG A 116 1.30 97.25 -8.03
C ARG A 116 1.28 96.46 -6.72
N LEU A 117 1.68 95.20 -6.80
CA LEU A 117 1.97 94.37 -5.64
C LEU A 117 3.33 94.76 -5.08
N GLN A 118 3.36 95.36 -3.88
CA GLN A 118 4.59 95.66 -3.18
C GLN A 118 4.92 94.53 -2.20
N THR A 119 6.20 94.21 -2.09
CA THR A 119 6.70 93.08 -1.30
C THR A 119 7.69 93.60 -0.26
N SER A 120 7.59 93.11 0.97
CA SER A 120 8.54 93.42 2.04
C SER A 120 9.85 92.66 1.86
N GLU A 121 10.89 93.12 2.55
CA GLU A 121 12.06 92.27 2.83
C GLU A 121 11.63 91.02 3.62
N SER A 122 12.39 89.94 3.45
CA SER A 122 12.13 88.66 4.14
C SER A 122 12.79 88.66 5.52
N THR A 123 12.00 88.57 6.59
CA THR A 123 12.51 88.49 7.97
C THR A 123 12.59 87.04 8.43
N ARG A 124 13.69 86.66 9.10
CA ARG A 124 13.86 85.34 9.72
C ARG A 124 13.44 85.34 11.20
N SER A 125 12.89 84.22 11.66
CA SER A 125 12.64 83.95 13.08
C SER A 125 13.93 83.60 13.83
N GLU A 126 13.82 83.46 15.16
CA GLU A 126 14.79 82.70 15.95
C GLU A 126 14.80 81.21 15.51
N TYR A 127 15.86 80.48 15.87
CA TYR A 127 15.98 79.06 15.55
C TYR A 127 15.11 78.22 16.49
N VAL A 128 14.55 77.14 15.94
CA VAL A 128 13.85 76.10 16.70
C VAL A 128 14.69 74.83 16.67
N THR A 129 15.05 74.30 17.84
CA THR A 129 15.70 73.00 17.93
C THR A 129 14.67 71.89 17.99
N VAL A 130 14.86 70.88 17.14
CA VAL A 130 14.02 69.69 17.11
C VAL A 130 14.71 68.57 17.91
N ARG A 131 13.96 67.97 18.82
CA ARG A 131 14.42 66.81 19.61
C ARG A 131 13.74 65.54 19.12
N GLU A 132 14.52 64.46 19.05
CA GLU A 132 14.01 63.14 18.69
C GLU A 132 12.98 62.64 19.71
N SER A 133 11.83 62.18 19.23
CA SER A 133 10.77 61.67 20.10
C SER A 133 11.10 60.28 20.65
N PHE A 134 11.67 59.42 19.81
CA PHE A 134 12.08 58.06 20.14
C PHE A 134 13.12 57.56 19.14
N THR A 135 14.02 56.68 19.59
CA THR A 135 15.11 56.15 18.75
C THR A 135 14.59 55.23 17.64
N ASN A 136 15.40 54.95 16.63
CA ASN A 136 15.10 53.89 15.67
C ASN A 136 14.87 52.54 16.39
N PRO A 137 13.84 51.76 16.01
CA PRO A 137 13.53 50.49 16.66
C PRO A 137 14.66 49.48 16.50
N LYS A 138 14.98 48.77 17.59
CA LYS A 138 15.94 47.65 17.58
C LYS A 138 15.18 46.34 17.49
N PHE A 139 15.49 45.56 16.45
CA PHE A 139 14.88 44.27 16.17
C PHE A 139 15.81 43.15 16.64
N GLN A 140 15.35 42.33 17.58
CA GLN A 140 16.08 41.20 18.14
C GLN A 140 15.36 39.90 17.82
N VAL A 141 16.10 38.92 17.31
CA VAL A 141 15.60 37.58 16.98
C VAL A 141 16.39 36.56 17.78
N THR A 142 15.70 35.60 18.40
CA THR A 142 16.31 34.51 19.16
C THR A 142 15.64 33.19 18.73
N PRO A 143 16.42 32.13 18.43
CA PRO A 143 17.88 32.03 18.51
C PRO A 143 18.63 32.83 17.43
N SER A 144 19.89 33.19 17.73
CA SER A 144 20.78 33.87 16.78
C SER A 144 21.51 32.84 15.91
N GLY A 145 21.33 32.88 14.59
CA GLY A 145 21.99 31.96 13.65
C GLY A 145 20.98 31.20 12.79
N SER A 146 21.31 29.95 12.44
CA SER A 146 20.40 29.03 11.75
C SER A 146 19.26 28.64 12.68
N ILE A 147 18.02 28.93 12.30
CA ILE A 147 16.82 28.55 13.04
C ILE A 147 16.25 27.31 12.36
N THR A 148 16.10 26.22 13.11
CA THR A 148 15.50 24.99 12.61
C THR A 148 14.00 24.93 12.90
N GLU A 149 13.28 24.19 12.07
CA GLU A 149 11.88 23.88 12.31
C GLU A 149 11.70 23.17 13.67
N GLY A 150 10.92 23.78 14.56
CA GLY A 150 10.68 23.30 15.93
C GLY A 150 11.30 24.16 17.02
N ASP A 151 12.27 25.01 16.68
CA ASP A 151 12.89 25.95 17.60
C ASP A 151 11.83 26.91 18.16
N GLN A 152 12.07 27.41 19.38
CA GLN A 152 11.23 28.46 19.94
C GLN A 152 11.70 29.82 19.41
N LEU A 153 10.95 30.39 18.46
CA LEU A 153 11.24 31.69 17.85
C LEU A 153 10.73 32.82 18.76
N TYR A 154 11.64 33.69 19.17
CA TYR A 154 11.33 34.93 19.88
C TYR A 154 11.76 36.13 19.04
N ILE A 155 10.81 37.01 18.75
CA ILE A 155 11.04 38.27 18.07
C ILE A 155 10.70 39.39 19.03
N LYS A 156 11.67 40.24 19.33
CA LYS A 156 11.54 41.36 20.25
C LYS A 156 11.89 42.65 19.54
N CYS A 157 10.94 43.58 19.47
CA CYS A 157 11.19 44.93 19.01
C CYS A 157 11.21 45.89 20.19
N THR A 158 12.25 46.72 20.29
CA THR A 158 12.42 47.67 21.39
C THR A 158 12.69 49.08 20.88
N VAL A 159 12.26 50.07 21.65
CA VAL A 159 12.48 51.49 21.36
C VAL A 159 12.88 52.22 22.64
N GLN A 160 13.76 53.23 22.53
CA GLN A 160 14.05 54.13 23.64
C GLN A 160 13.28 55.44 23.42
N VAL A 161 12.49 55.83 24.41
CA VAL A 161 11.65 57.04 24.38
C VAL A 161 12.30 58.12 25.27
N THR A 162 12.29 59.36 24.82
CA THR A 162 12.78 60.49 25.63
C THR A 162 11.75 60.88 26.69
N HIS A 163 12.19 61.28 27.90
CA HIS A 163 11.33 61.60 29.06
C HIS A 163 10.35 62.78 28.86
N LEU A 164 10.33 63.39 27.67
CA LEU A 164 9.53 64.58 27.34
C LEU A 164 8.19 64.25 26.67
N VAL A 165 7.90 62.97 26.40
CA VAL A 165 6.68 62.53 25.70
C VAL A 165 5.69 61.89 26.70
N PRO A 166 4.44 62.38 26.81
CA PRO A 166 3.47 61.88 27.78
C PRO A 166 2.84 60.52 27.40
N GLU A 167 2.86 60.15 26.12
CA GLU A 167 2.29 58.89 25.61
C GLU A 167 3.38 58.04 24.94
N LEU A 168 3.38 56.74 25.22
CA LEU A 168 4.30 55.80 24.59
C LEU A 168 3.92 55.55 23.13
N PRO A 169 4.91 55.40 22.23
CA PRO A 169 4.65 55.04 20.84
C PRO A 169 4.01 53.65 20.74
N GLU A 170 3.13 53.47 19.76
CA GLU A 170 2.58 52.16 19.41
C GLU A 170 3.62 51.35 18.61
N ILE A 171 4.02 50.20 19.16
CA ILE A 171 4.98 49.27 18.54
C ILE A 171 4.22 48.11 17.94
N ILE A 172 4.43 47.86 16.65
CA ILE A 172 3.73 46.84 15.86
C ILE A 172 4.76 45.93 15.20
N ILE A 173 4.72 44.63 15.51
CA ILE A 173 5.46 43.59 14.78
C ILE A 173 4.49 42.98 13.76
N GLN A 174 4.85 43.07 12.50
CA GLN A 174 4.09 42.51 11.40
C GLN A 174 4.96 41.61 10.54
N LYS A 175 4.35 40.58 9.97
CA LYS A 175 4.92 39.78 8.89
C LYS A 175 4.09 40.01 7.65
N ASP A 176 4.73 40.46 6.58
CA ASP A 176 4.07 40.90 5.35
C ASP A 176 2.99 41.97 5.63
N LYS A 177 1.71 41.59 5.66
CA LYS A 177 0.56 42.46 5.98
C LYS A 177 -0.18 42.07 7.27
N THR A 178 0.27 41.02 7.95
CA THR A 178 -0.40 40.47 9.12
C THR A 178 0.28 40.99 10.38
N ILE A 179 -0.50 41.59 11.28
CA ILE A 179 -0.02 42.03 12.58
C ILE A 179 0.10 40.82 13.49
N LEU A 180 1.30 40.61 14.05
CA LEU A 180 1.62 39.47 14.91
C LEU A 180 1.62 39.86 16.39
N ALA A 181 2.08 41.07 16.71
CA ALA A 181 2.08 41.60 18.07
C ALA A 181 2.01 43.13 18.04
N THR A 182 1.30 43.72 19.02
CA THR A 182 1.21 45.17 19.21
C THR A 182 1.42 45.52 20.69
N SER A 183 2.07 46.64 20.98
CA SER A 183 2.30 47.15 22.33
C SER A 183 2.12 48.67 22.39
N LYS A 184 1.35 49.15 23.39
CA LYS A 184 1.11 50.58 23.67
C LYS A 184 1.56 51.02 25.07
N GLU A 185 1.77 50.06 25.97
CA GLU A 185 2.07 50.32 27.38
C GLU A 185 3.53 50.04 27.74
N LYS A 186 4.27 49.39 26.84
CA LYS A 186 5.67 49.01 27.05
C LYS A 186 6.53 49.54 25.92
N ASN A 187 7.79 49.84 26.23
CA ASN A 187 8.84 50.20 25.27
C ASN A 187 9.29 49.02 24.39
N GLU A 188 8.54 47.92 24.42
CA GLU A 188 8.81 46.72 23.65
C GLU A 188 7.54 45.98 23.25
N ALA A 189 7.62 45.31 22.10
CA ALA A 189 6.66 44.31 21.65
C ALA A 189 7.39 42.97 21.48
N ILE A 190 6.75 41.88 21.88
CA ILE A 190 7.31 40.53 21.82
C ILE A 190 6.33 39.63 21.06
N TYR A 191 6.85 38.92 20.08
CA TYR A 191 6.16 37.83 19.40
C TYR A 191 6.90 36.52 19.67
N SER A 192 6.18 35.48 20.07
CA SER A 192 6.73 34.16 20.36
C SER A 192 5.90 33.07 19.71
N VAL A 193 6.55 32.18 18.97
CA VAL A 193 5.91 31.06 18.28
C VAL A 193 6.90 29.91 18.11
N MET A 194 6.40 28.70 17.91
CA MET A 194 7.23 27.59 17.42
C MET A 194 7.58 27.83 15.95
N ALA A 195 8.87 27.77 15.61
CA ALA A 195 9.36 28.00 14.26
C ALA A 195 8.87 26.91 13.31
N MET A 196 8.03 27.26 12.34
CA MET A 196 7.68 26.42 11.19
C MET A 196 8.17 27.07 9.90
N VAL A 197 8.31 26.31 8.82
CA VAL A 197 8.78 26.84 7.53
C VAL A 197 7.92 28.01 7.03
N GLU A 198 6.61 27.96 7.31
CA GLU A 198 5.65 29.04 7.03
C GLU A 198 5.93 30.34 7.79
N ASN A 199 6.73 30.31 8.87
CA ASN A 199 7.14 31.49 9.60
C ASN A 199 8.34 32.19 8.93
N SER A 200 9.02 31.57 7.96
CA SER A 200 10.08 32.25 7.18
C SER A 200 9.52 33.45 6.39
N GLY A 201 10.28 34.54 6.31
CA GLY A 201 9.88 35.72 5.53
C GLY A 201 10.40 37.04 6.07
N LEU A 202 9.80 38.13 5.58
CA LEU A 202 10.16 39.50 5.95
C LEU A 202 9.28 39.98 7.11
N TYR A 203 9.93 40.23 8.23
CA TYR A 203 9.31 40.85 9.40
C TYR A 203 9.60 42.34 9.41
N THR A 204 8.61 43.13 9.80
CA THR A 204 8.73 44.57 9.99
C THR A 204 8.36 44.89 11.43
N CYS A 205 9.20 45.65 12.13
CA CYS A 205 8.74 46.39 13.30
C CYS A 205 8.49 47.83 12.89
N LYS A 206 7.28 48.29 13.15
CA LYS A 206 6.80 49.64 12.90
C LYS A 206 6.49 50.29 14.24
N VAL A 207 7.00 51.48 14.47
CA VAL A 207 6.79 52.25 15.70
C VAL A 207 6.16 53.58 15.32
N GLU A 208 4.95 53.84 15.82
CA GLU A 208 4.15 55.00 15.47
C GLU A 208 3.86 55.86 16.71
N SER A 209 4.09 57.16 16.59
CA SER A 209 3.64 58.14 17.59
C SER A 209 3.31 59.45 16.91
N ASN A 210 2.12 59.99 17.20
CA ASN A 210 1.61 61.22 16.59
C ASN A 210 1.66 61.18 15.05
N ARG A 211 2.60 61.91 14.44
CA ARG A 211 2.80 62.03 12.98
C ARG A 211 4.10 61.35 12.50
N ILE A 212 4.77 60.60 13.37
CA ILE A 212 6.05 59.94 13.10
C ILE A 212 5.86 58.43 13.07
N SER A 213 6.50 57.78 12.10
CA SER A 213 6.41 56.34 11.87
C SER A 213 7.79 55.81 11.46
N LYS A 214 8.54 55.25 12.42
CA LYS A 214 9.85 54.64 12.16
C LYS A 214 9.70 53.14 11.97
N ARG A 215 10.48 52.54 11.06
CA ARG A 215 10.42 51.09 10.80
C ARG A 215 11.78 50.44 10.60
N VAL A 216 11.88 49.18 10.98
CA VAL A 216 13.04 48.33 10.72
C VAL A 216 12.58 46.97 10.17
N LEU A 217 13.37 46.40 9.28
CA LEU A 217 13.09 45.14 8.59
C LEU A 217 14.07 44.05 9.05
N ALA A 218 13.58 42.83 9.18
CA ALA A 218 14.41 41.65 9.45
C ALA A 218 13.93 40.46 8.60
N ILE A 219 14.86 39.80 7.93
CA ILE A 219 14.57 38.57 7.17
C ILE A 219 14.89 37.39 8.07
N ILE A 220 13.90 36.52 8.27
CA ILE A 220 14.05 35.30 9.06
C ILE A 220 13.88 34.11 8.12
N SER A 221 14.87 33.23 8.10
CA SER A 221 14.86 31.99 7.32
C SER A 221 14.88 30.81 8.27
N ILE A 222 13.90 29.91 8.15
CA ILE A 222 13.80 28.71 8.98
C ILE A 222 14.12 27.50 8.10
N GLU A 223 15.10 26.71 8.54
CA GLU A 223 15.52 25.48 7.86
C GLU A 223 14.55 24.35 8.16
N LEU A 224 14.14 23.62 7.11
CA LEU A 224 13.23 22.48 7.22
C LEU A 224 13.95 21.31 7.92
N PHE A 225 13.36 20.75 8.97
CA PHE A 225 13.84 19.52 9.58
C PHE A 225 13.52 18.32 8.66
N PRO A 226 14.50 17.62 8.07
CA PRO A 226 14.22 16.57 7.10
C PRO A 226 13.48 15.37 7.73
N LYS A 227 12.70 14.64 6.91
CA LYS A 227 12.08 13.39 7.39
C LYS A 227 13.16 12.32 7.60
N PRO A 228 13.10 11.54 8.69
CA PRO A 228 14.04 10.44 8.90
C PRO A 228 13.82 9.32 7.88
N LYS A 229 14.89 8.59 7.58
CA LYS A 229 14.92 7.42 6.72
C LYS A 229 15.33 6.21 7.54
N LEU A 230 14.55 5.13 7.43
CA LEU A 230 14.90 3.84 8.03
C LEU A 230 15.63 3.00 6.99
N GLU A 231 16.88 2.69 7.27
CA GLU A 231 17.74 1.76 6.53
C GLU A 231 17.72 0.40 7.23
N PHE A 232 17.81 -0.67 6.46
CA PHE A 232 17.64 -2.03 6.95
C PHE A 232 18.47 -3.01 6.13
N SER A 233 18.90 -4.12 6.73
CA SER A 233 19.76 -5.11 6.06
C SER A 233 19.09 -5.79 4.88
N SER A 234 17.83 -6.23 5.03
CA SER A 234 17.02 -6.81 3.96
C SER A 234 15.53 -6.78 4.30
N SER A 235 14.67 -6.72 3.28
CA SER A 235 13.22 -6.85 3.43
C SER A 235 12.77 -8.30 3.60
N ARG A 236 13.61 -9.26 3.21
CA ARG A 236 13.41 -10.71 3.41
C ARG A 236 14.63 -11.31 4.09
N LEU A 237 14.42 -11.93 5.25
CA LEU A 237 15.48 -12.50 6.08
C LEU A 237 15.15 -13.95 6.41
N ASP A 238 16.16 -14.80 6.43
CA ASP A 238 16.02 -16.15 6.99
C ASP A 238 16.09 -16.07 8.52
N GLN A 239 15.34 -16.94 9.20
CA GLN A 239 15.39 -17.09 10.63
C GLN A 239 16.82 -17.43 11.09
N GLY A 240 17.27 -16.79 12.17
CA GLY A 240 18.63 -16.92 12.67
C GLY A 240 19.65 -15.99 12.01
N LYS A 241 19.28 -15.24 10.95
CA LYS A 241 20.12 -14.16 10.40
C LYS A 241 19.97 -12.87 11.21
N THR A 242 20.91 -11.94 11.06
CA THR A 242 20.88 -10.65 11.74
C THR A 242 19.95 -9.67 11.02
N LEU A 243 18.95 -9.16 11.74
CA LEU A 243 18.16 -7.99 11.35
C LEU A 243 18.85 -6.74 11.89
N ASP A 244 19.38 -5.92 10.98
CA ASP A 244 19.97 -4.62 11.31
C ASP A 244 19.05 -3.51 10.81
N LEU A 245 18.75 -2.56 11.69
CA LEU A 245 17.96 -1.37 11.43
C LEU A 245 18.77 -0.14 11.81
N PHE A 246 18.78 0.86 10.94
CA PHE A 246 19.46 2.12 11.15
C PHE A 246 18.58 3.29 10.74
N CYS A 247 18.24 4.18 11.67
CA CYS A 247 17.46 5.37 11.41
C CYS A 247 18.39 6.57 11.25
N SER A 248 18.33 7.22 10.08
CA SER A 248 19.16 8.38 9.76
C SER A 248 18.31 9.60 9.41
N VAL A 249 18.79 10.79 9.76
CA VAL A 249 18.25 12.07 9.28
C VAL A 249 19.34 12.74 8.45
N PRO A 250 19.10 12.99 7.14
CA PRO A 250 20.07 13.68 6.30
C PRO A 250 20.48 15.04 6.89
N GLY A 251 21.78 15.25 7.10
CA GLY A 251 22.32 16.53 7.57
C GLY A 251 22.14 16.85 9.06
N THR A 252 21.52 15.98 9.86
CA THR A 252 21.27 16.24 11.30
C THR A 252 21.56 15.00 12.16
N PRO A 253 22.79 14.86 12.71
CA PRO A 253 23.15 13.70 13.52
C PRO A 253 22.61 13.76 14.97
N SER A 254 22.28 14.96 15.46
CA SER A 254 21.82 15.20 16.83
C SER A 254 20.29 15.29 16.90
N ALA A 255 19.63 14.14 16.92
CA ALA A 255 18.19 14.03 17.14
C ALA A 255 17.90 12.87 18.12
N ASN A 256 16.72 12.90 18.75
CA ASN A 256 16.24 11.80 19.57
C ASN A 256 15.55 10.77 18.67
N PHE A 257 16.07 9.55 18.64
CA PHE A 257 15.60 8.51 17.74
C PHE A 257 14.70 7.51 18.46
N THR A 258 13.77 6.92 17.72
CA THR A 258 13.01 5.77 18.19
C THR A 258 12.73 4.86 17.01
N ILE A 259 13.16 3.60 17.10
CA ILE A 259 12.84 2.55 16.14
C ILE A 259 11.68 1.75 16.71
N GLN A 260 10.65 1.54 15.90
CA GLN A 260 9.45 0.82 16.30
C GLN A 260 9.03 -0.19 15.24
N LYS A 261 8.54 -1.34 15.72
CA LYS A 261 7.77 -2.28 14.91
C LYS A 261 6.30 -2.05 15.23
N GLU A 262 5.56 -1.59 14.23
CA GLU A 262 4.15 -1.22 14.35
C GLU A 262 3.91 -0.18 15.45
N ARG A 263 3.48 -0.62 16.65
CA ARG A 263 3.31 0.23 17.84
C ARG A 263 4.29 -0.09 18.97
N MET A 264 5.12 -1.12 18.82
CA MET A 264 6.09 -1.56 19.82
C MET A 264 7.42 -0.84 19.59
N VAL A 265 7.90 -0.15 20.63
CA VAL A 265 9.23 0.45 20.63
C VAL A 265 10.29 -0.65 20.78
N LEU A 266 11.24 -0.68 19.85
CA LEU A 266 12.34 -1.64 19.84
C LEU A 266 13.64 -1.03 20.38
N SER A 267 13.90 0.24 20.04
CA SER A 267 15.12 0.95 20.45
C SER A 267 14.85 2.46 20.54
N LEU A 268 15.52 3.11 21.48
CA LEU A 268 15.60 4.58 21.59
C LEU A 268 16.88 5.16 20.94
N HIS A 269 17.63 4.32 20.24
CA HIS A 269 18.86 4.69 19.55
C HIS A 269 18.67 4.68 18.03
N GLN A 270 19.65 5.21 17.30
CA GLN A 270 19.67 5.21 15.83
C GLN A 270 19.81 3.80 15.25
N ASN A 271 20.41 2.87 15.97
CA ASN A 271 20.66 1.50 15.53
C ASN A 271 19.89 0.49 16.39
N PHE A 272 19.51 -0.62 15.76
CA PHE A 272 18.95 -1.79 16.41
C PHE A 272 19.36 -3.04 15.63
N SER A 273 19.94 -4.00 16.34
CA SER A 273 20.39 -5.27 15.75
C SER A 273 19.89 -6.42 16.61
N LYS A 274 19.33 -7.46 15.98
CA LYS A 274 18.84 -8.67 16.65
C LYS A 274 18.95 -9.88 15.71
N ILE A 275 19.11 -11.07 16.28
CA ILE A 275 18.89 -12.32 15.55
C ILE A 275 17.39 -12.45 15.23
N ALA A 276 17.06 -12.62 13.96
CA ALA A 276 15.70 -12.61 13.45
C ALA A 276 14.94 -13.91 13.78
N GLU A 277 13.74 -13.74 14.33
CA GLU A 277 12.75 -14.80 14.56
C GLU A 277 11.51 -14.58 13.69
N GLU A 278 10.69 -15.60 13.49
CA GLU A 278 9.46 -15.52 12.69
C GLU A 278 8.53 -14.39 13.17
N ARG A 279 8.38 -14.26 14.50
CA ARG A 279 7.64 -13.20 15.18
C ARG A 279 8.16 -11.78 14.92
N ASP A 280 9.36 -11.62 14.38
CA ASP A 280 9.92 -10.32 14.02
C ASP A 280 9.36 -9.83 12.66
N SER A 281 8.70 -10.68 11.87
CA SER A 281 7.96 -10.25 10.67
C SER A 281 6.93 -9.15 10.97
N GLY A 282 6.93 -8.05 10.21
CA GLY A 282 5.97 -6.95 10.41
C GLY A 282 6.40 -5.64 9.77
N VAL A 283 5.70 -4.57 10.14
CA VAL A 283 5.93 -3.21 9.61
C VAL A 283 6.84 -2.42 10.56
N TYR A 284 7.93 -1.90 10.04
CA TYR A 284 8.91 -1.12 10.79
C TYR A 284 8.89 0.34 10.36
N SER A 285 9.13 1.24 11.32
CA SER A 285 9.33 2.66 11.07
C SER A 285 10.25 3.23 12.15
N CYS A 286 10.78 4.43 11.92
CA CYS A 286 11.45 5.18 12.96
C CYS A 286 10.92 6.60 13.07
N THR A 287 11.11 7.20 14.23
CA THR A 287 10.86 8.62 14.48
C THR A 287 12.15 9.30 14.89
N ALA A 288 12.32 10.54 14.45
CA ALA A 288 13.39 11.41 14.89
C ALA A 288 12.76 12.71 15.42
N GLY A 289 13.22 13.14 16.59
CA GLY A 289 12.75 14.35 17.26
C GLY A 289 13.89 15.33 17.52
N VAL A 290 13.67 16.60 17.17
CA VAL A 290 14.52 17.73 17.56
C VAL A 290 13.61 18.70 18.31
N ASP A 291 13.98 19.03 19.55
CA ASP A 291 13.17 19.80 20.48
C ASP A 291 11.71 19.29 20.58
N LYS A 292 10.74 20.08 20.09
CA LYS A 292 9.31 19.78 20.16
C LYS A 292 8.75 19.14 18.87
N VAL A 293 9.55 19.03 17.82
CA VAL A 293 9.12 18.48 16.53
C VAL A 293 9.55 17.03 16.42
N VAL A 294 8.59 16.15 16.15
CA VAL A 294 8.84 14.73 15.91
C VAL A 294 8.34 14.35 14.52
N LYS A 295 9.23 13.85 13.68
CA LYS A 295 8.90 13.35 12.33
C LYS A 295 9.04 11.84 12.28
N ARG A 296 8.19 11.19 11.49
CA ARG A 296 8.18 9.73 11.26
C ARG A 296 8.68 9.41 9.86
N SER A 297 9.44 8.34 9.74
CA SER A 297 9.90 7.80 8.46
C SER A 297 8.75 7.16 7.67
N GLY A 298 9.02 6.81 6.41
CA GLY A 298 8.20 5.81 5.73
C GLY A 298 8.21 4.47 6.48
N SER A 299 7.17 3.68 6.28
CA SER A 299 7.05 2.33 6.84
C SER A 299 7.62 1.29 5.86
N VAL A 300 8.30 0.27 6.39
CA VAL A 300 8.88 -0.84 5.60
C VAL A 300 8.38 -2.18 6.11
N GLN A 301 7.98 -3.09 5.22
CA GLN A 301 7.58 -4.45 5.59
C GLN A 301 8.80 -5.37 5.57
N ILE A 302 9.09 -6.01 6.69
CA ILE A 302 10.14 -7.02 6.80
C ILE A 302 9.47 -8.38 7.03
N LYS A 303 9.87 -9.38 6.26
CA LYS A 303 9.40 -10.77 6.40
C LYS A 303 10.57 -11.66 6.79
N VAL A 304 10.42 -12.36 7.91
CA VAL A 304 11.36 -13.38 8.36
C VAL A 304 10.80 -14.75 7.98
N CYS A 305 11.63 -15.56 7.33
CA CYS A 305 11.27 -16.85 6.77
C CYS A 305 11.95 -17.96 7.58
N GLU A 306 11.18 -18.90 8.09
CA GLU A 306 11.64 -20.16 8.67
C GLU A 306 11.88 -21.18 7.55
N MET A 307 12.96 -21.94 7.68
CA MET A 307 13.31 -23.02 6.76
C MET A 307 12.26 -24.14 6.77
N LEU A 308 11.96 -24.69 5.60
CA LEU A 308 11.07 -25.85 5.48
C LEU A 308 11.68 -27.10 6.13
N SER A 309 10.83 -27.89 6.80
CA SER A 309 11.14 -29.29 7.06
C SER A 309 11.00 -30.12 5.77
N LYS A 310 11.76 -31.22 5.64
CA LYS A 310 11.65 -32.16 4.52
C LYS A 310 10.17 -32.59 4.33
N PRO A 311 9.56 -32.37 3.15
CA PRO A 311 8.15 -32.66 2.95
C PRO A 311 7.90 -34.18 3.04
N ARG A 312 6.82 -34.56 3.72
CA ARG A 312 6.33 -35.93 3.79
C ARG A 312 5.24 -36.12 2.76
N ILE A 313 5.36 -37.16 1.93
CA ILE A 313 4.35 -37.55 0.94
C ILE A 313 3.64 -38.83 1.40
N PHE A 314 2.32 -38.90 1.29
CA PHE A 314 1.53 -40.04 1.72
C PHE A 314 0.18 -40.13 1.00
N HIS A 315 -0.46 -41.30 1.08
CA HIS A 315 -1.83 -41.56 0.63
C HIS A 315 -2.49 -42.54 1.61
N ASP A 316 -3.80 -42.76 1.50
CA ASP A 316 -4.49 -43.74 2.33
C ASP A 316 -4.13 -45.18 1.91
N ALA A 317 -3.21 -45.79 2.65
CA ALA A 317 -2.68 -47.13 2.39
C ALA A 317 -3.70 -48.27 2.64
N LYS A 318 -4.90 -47.98 3.18
CA LYS A 318 -5.91 -49.02 3.45
C LYS A 318 -6.67 -49.46 2.20
N THR A 319 -6.62 -48.67 1.14
CA THR A 319 -7.41 -48.91 -0.07
C THR A 319 -6.52 -49.44 -1.19
N GLU A 320 -6.86 -50.60 -1.74
CA GLU A 320 -6.20 -51.10 -2.95
C GLU A 320 -6.48 -50.15 -4.12
N LEU A 321 -5.42 -49.77 -4.83
CA LEU A 321 -5.51 -48.82 -5.93
C LEU A 321 -5.83 -49.55 -7.22
N ILE A 322 -7.06 -49.34 -7.71
CA ILE A 322 -7.58 -50.00 -8.90
C ILE A 322 -7.37 -49.10 -10.11
N LYS A 323 -6.93 -49.68 -11.23
CA LYS A 323 -6.72 -49.00 -12.50
C LYS A 323 -7.86 -48.05 -12.85
N GLY A 324 -7.52 -46.76 -13.07
CA GLY A 324 -8.46 -45.73 -13.48
C GLY A 324 -9.36 -45.17 -12.37
N ARG A 325 -9.18 -45.59 -11.11
CA ARG A 325 -9.84 -44.96 -9.96
C ARG A 325 -8.99 -43.81 -9.41
N PRO A 326 -9.62 -42.76 -8.84
CA PRO A 326 -8.90 -41.64 -8.28
C PRO A 326 -8.18 -42.02 -6.98
N ILE A 327 -6.98 -41.48 -6.80
CA ILE A 327 -6.18 -41.56 -5.58
C ILE A 327 -5.92 -40.14 -5.09
N THR A 328 -5.92 -39.98 -3.78
CA THR A 328 -5.60 -38.73 -3.11
C THR A 328 -4.20 -38.80 -2.52
N ILE A 329 -3.31 -37.91 -2.97
CA ILE A 329 -1.92 -37.83 -2.52
C ILE A 329 -1.77 -36.55 -1.71
N SER A 330 -1.24 -36.68 -0.50
CA SER A 330 -1.01 -35.55 0.39
C SER A 330 0.48 -35.32 0.59
N CYS A 331 0.87 -34.04 0.58
CA CYS A 331 2.22 -33.58 0.90
C CYS A 331 2.19 -32.60 2.06
N GLN A 332 3.09 -32.74 3.03
CA GLN A 332 3.15 -31.82 4.16
C GLN A 332 4.58 -31.57 4.63
N SER A 333 4.94 -30.30 4.75
CA SER A 333 6.07 -29.82 5.56
C SER A 333 5.51 -29.34 6.90
N ILE A 334 6.02 -29.91 7.99
CA ILE A 334 5.57 -29.61 9.36
C ILE A 334 6.05 -28.22 9.79
N ASN A 335 7.29 -27.87 9.45
CA ASN A 335 7.90 -26.57 9.75
C ASN A 335 8.12 -25.76 8.47
N GLY A 336 8.19 -24.43 8.65
CA GLY A 336 8.47 -23.45 7.61
C GLY A 336 7.41 -22.36 7.55
N THR A 337 7.80 -21.20 7.04
CA THR A 337 6.91 -20.03 6.92
C THR A 337 6.02 -20.13 5.68
N ALA A 338 4.71 -19.97 5.88
CA ALA A 338 3.73 -19.85 4.81
C ALA A 338 3.80 -18.48 4.07
N PRO A 339 3.40 -18.41 2.79
CA PRO A 339 2.85 -19.51 1.98
C PRO A 339 3.91 -20.50 1.49
N ILE A 340 3.56 -21.78 1.43
CA ILE A 340 4.41 -22.87 0.94
C ILE A 340 3.87 -23.35 -0.40
N THR A 341 4.73 -23.42 -1.41
CA THR A 341 4.38 -23.97 -2.72
C THR A 341 4.83 -25.41 -2.81
N TYR A 342 3.88 -26.33 -3.01
CA TYR A 342 4.13 -27.75 -3.23
C TYR A 342 4.01 -28.10 -4.71
N TYR A 343 4.94 -28.90 -5.20
CA TYR A 343 4.94 -29.45 -6.56
C TYR A 343 4.87 -30.97 -6.45
N LEU A 344 3.81 -31.57 -6.99
CA LEU A 344 3.73 -33.01 -7.16
C LEU A 344 4.42 -33.39 -8.47
N VAL A 345 5.46 -34.19 -8.38
CA VAL A 345 6.22 -34.73 -9.51
C VAL A 345 5.75 -36.16 -9.75
N LYS A 346 5.44 -36.49 -11.00
CA LYS A 346 5.00 -37.82 -11.48
C LYS A 346 5.90 -38.23 -12.65
N ASP A 347 6.53 -39.40 -12.57
CA ASP A 347 7.41 -39.93 -13.62
C ASP A 347 8.43 -38.87 -14.13
N THR A 348 9.09 -38.17 -13.21
CA THR A 348 10.07 -37.06 -13.41
C THR A 348 9.53 -35.69 -13.83
N ASN A 349 8.25 -35.57 -14.21
CA ASN A 349 7.65 -34.29 -14.62
C ASN A 349 6.78 -33.69 -13.51
N ILE A 350 6.70 -32.36 -13.44
CA ILE A 350 5.75 -31.70 -12.54
C ILE A 350 4.34 -31.98 -13.06
N PHE A 351 3.55 -32.70 -12.27
CA PHE A 351 2.16 -33.03 -12.55
C PHE A 351 1.24 -31.87 -12.19
N GLN A 352 1.40 -31.32 -10.98
CA GLN A 352 0.58 -30.23 -10.47
C GLN A 352 1.32 -29.46 -9.37
N ASN A 353 1.00 -28.20 -9.18
CA ASN A 353 1.46 -27.38 -8.06
C ASN A 353 0.31 -26.75 -7.28
N LEU A 354 0.50 -26.54 -5.99
CA LEU A 354 -0.47 -25.93 -5.07
C LEU A 354 0.26 -25.02 -4.07
N MET A 355 -0.32 -23.86 -3.77
CA MET A 355 0.19 -22.94 -2.76
C MET A 355 -0.71 -22.99 -1.52
N MET A 356 -0.12 -23.28 -0.37
CA MET A 356 -0.81 -23.36 0.92
C MET A 356 -0.43 -22.20 1.83
N ASN A 357 -1.43 -21.59 2.46
CA ASN A 357 -1.26 -20.49 3.41
C ASN A 357 -1.06 -20.96 4.87
N SER A 358 -1.03 -22.28 5.07
CA SER A 358 -0.77 -22.95 6.35
C SER A 358 0.15 -24.15 6.11
N ASN A 359 0.59 -24.77 7.21
CA ASN A 359 1.39 -26.01 7.16
C ASN A 359 0.48 -27.26 7.08
N ASP A 360 -0.78 -27.10 6.67
CA ASP A 360 -1.70 -28.21 6.43
C ASP A 360 -1.29 -28.98 5.17
N PRO A 361 -1.65 -30.27 5.07
CA PRO A 361 -1.28 -31.08 3.91
C PRO A 361 -1.87 -30.56 2.58
N ALA A 362 -0.99 -30.31 1.61
CA ALA A 362 -1.36 -30.10 0.23
C ALA A 362 -1.87 -31.39 -0.40
N THR A 363 -3.06 -31.35 -1.00
CA THR A 363 -3.75 -32.55 -1.46
C THR A 363 -3.94 -32.51 -2.97
N PHE A 364 -3.48 -33.56 -3.65
CA PHE A 364 -3.51 -33.75 -5.09
C PHE A 364 -4.36 -34.97 -5.43
N ILE A 365 -5.01 -34.96 -6.59
CA ILE A 365 -5.85 -36.07 -7.06
C ILE A 365 -5.32 -36.54 -8.41
N ASP A 366 -4.99 -37.82 -8.53
CA ASP A 366 -4.60 -38.46 -9.80
C ASP A 366 -5.44 -39.73 -10.07
N THR A 367 -5.49 -40.18 -11.32
CA THR A 367 -6.18 -41.41 -11.75
C THR A 367 -5.19 -42.33 -12.49
N PRO A 368 -4.28 -43.00 -11.76
CA PRO A 368 -3.22 -43.77 -12.37
C PRO A 368 -3.76 -45.02 -13.07
N THR A 369 -3.16 -45.36 -14.20
CA THR A 369 -3.53 -46.52 -15.04
C THR A 369 -2.49 -47.64 -15.00
N LYS A 370 -1.34 -47.38 -14.37
CA LYS A 370 -0.20 -48.26 -14.18
C LYS A 370 0.54 -47.86 -12.91
N ASP A 371 1.47 -48.68 -12.47
CA ASP A 371 2.38 -48.35 -11.37
C ASP A 371 3.09 -47.02 -11.64
N VAL A 372 3.19 -46.20 -10.59
CA VAL A 372 3.64 -44.81 -10.71
C VAL A 372 4.45 -44.40 -9.47
N GLU A 373 5.46 -43.57 -9.71
CA GLU A 373 6.26 -42.97 -8.66
C GLU A 373 5.93 -41.48 -8.53
N TYR A 374 5.63 -41.06 -7.30
CA TYR A 374 5.43 -39.67 -6.95
C TYR A 374 6.55 -39.14 -6.07
N GLN A 375 6.90 -37.87 -6.28
CA GLN A 375 7.77 -37.13 -5.37
C GLN A 375 7.19 -35.74 -5.15
N CYS A 376 7.23 -35.26 -3.92
CA CYS A 376 6.84 -33.90 -3.60
C CYS A 376 8.04 -32.99 -3.51
N ARG A 377 7.93 -31.79 -4.07
CA ARG A 377 8.88 -30.69 -3.84
C ARG A 377 8.17 -29.57 -3.10
N ALA A 378 8.83 -28.94 -2.15
CA ALA A 378 8.28 -27.83 -1.38
C ALA A 378 9.27 -26.66 -1.37
N ASP A 379 8.73 -25.48 -1.56
CA ASP A 379 9.48 -24.22 -1.57
C ASP A 379 8.72 -23.12 -0.82
N ASN A 380 9.44 -22.20 -0.19
CA ASN A 380 8.86 -21.06 0.52
C ASN A 380 9.74 -19.81 0.41
N CYS A 381 9.47 -18.79 1.21
CA CYS A 381 10.21 -17.52 1.12
C CYS A 381 11.66 -17.57 1.66
N HIS A 382 12.10 -18.71 2.21
CA HIS A 382 13.45 -18.91 2.72
C HIS A 382 14.47 -18.95 1.57
N SER A 383 15.73 -18.56 1.82
CA SER A 383 16.75 -18.54 0.77
C SER A 383 17.28 -19.91 0.33
N HIS A 384 16.94 -20.98 1.06
CA HIS A 384 17.38 -22.33 0.73
C HIS A 384 16.67 -22.87 -0.51
N PRO A 385 17.30 -23.78 -1.26
CA PRO A 385 16.67 -24.40 -2.42
C PRO A 385 15.45 -25.24 -2.03
N GLU A 386 14.63 -25.55 -3.05
CA GLU A 386 13.48 -26.44 -2.90
C GLU A 386 13.87 -27.77 -2.22
N LEU A 387 13.02 -28.24 -1.30
CA LEU A 387 13.22 -29.50 -0.61
C LEU A 387 12.37 -30.60 -1.23
N HIS A 388 12.91 -31.81 -1.30
CA HIS A 388 12.26 -32.97 -1.90
C HIS A 388 11.86 -34.01 -0.85
N SER A 389 10.71 -34.65 -1.05
CA SER A 389 10.26 -35.80 -0.26
C SER A 389 10.99 -37.08 -0.67
N GLU A 390 10.78 -38.13 0.12
CA GLU A 390 11.00 -39.51 -0.37
C GLU A 390 10.07 -39.81 -1.56
N ILE A 391 10.44 -40.81 -2.35
CA ILE A 391 9.62 -41.28 -3.46
C ILE A 391 8.49 -42.18 -2.92
N LEU A 392 7.24 -41.82 -3.22
CA LEU A 392 6.06 -42.64 -2.95
C LEU A 392 5.79 -43.54 -4.16
N ARG A 393 5.95 -44.84 -3.97
CA ARG A 393 5.62 -45.86 -4.97
C ARG A 393 4.19 -46.32 -4.80
N VAL A 394 3.44 -46.27 -5.90
CA VAL A 394 2.04 -46.66 -5.95
C VAL A 394 1.89 -47.81 -6.95
N GLU A 395 1.45 -48.96 -6.46
CA GLU A 395 1.12 -50.13 -7.26
C GLU A 395 -0.36 -50.13 -7.64
N VAL A 396 -0.67 -50.36 -8.92
CA VAL A 396 -2.02 -50.29 -9.46
C VAL A 396 -2.49 -51.66 -9.92
N ILE A 397 -3.59 -52.13 -9.31
CA ILE A 397 -4.20 -53.42 -9.61
C ILE A 397 -5.20 -53.25 -10.76
N ALA A 398 -4.99 -53.99 -11.85
CA ALA A 398 -5.92 -54.06 -12.96
C ALA A 398 -7.07 -55.04 -12.62
N PRO A 399 -8.34 -54.66 -12.82
CA PRO A 399 -9.46 -55.59 -12.69
C PRO A 399 -9.41 -56.66 -13.79
N VAL A 400 -10.04 -57.80 -13.53
CA VAL A 400 -10.14 -58.87 -14.53
C VAL A 400 -11.11 -58.45 -15.64
N VAL A 401 -10.66 -58.53 -16.90
CA VAL A 401 -11.46 -58.17 -18.09
C VAL A 401 -11.37 -59.26 -19.16
N GLU A 402 -12.49 -59.51 -19.82
CA GLU A 402 -12.65 -60.47 -20.94
C GLU A 402 -12.16 -61.89 -20.59
N VAL A 403 -12.99 -62.66 -19.88
CA VAL A 403 -12.70 -64.06 -19.55
C VAL A 403 -13.13 -64.96 -20.70
N THR A 404 -12.24 -65.82 -21.18
CA THR A 404 -12.50 -66.75 -22.27
C THR A 404 -12.13 -68.16 -21.87
N ILE A 405 -12.91 -69.14 -22.31
CA ILE A 405 -12.59 -70.57 -22.15
C ILE A 405 -12.33 -71.19 -23.51
N SER A 406 -11.29 -72.02 -23.60
CA SER A 406 -10.92 -72.76 -24.80
C SER A 406 -10.45 -74.16 -24.41
N ILE A 407 -10.44 -75.08 -25.37
CA ILE A 407 -9.83 -76.40 -25.24
C ILE A 407 -8.56 -76.41 -26.10
N LEU A 408 -7.47 -76.95 -25.56
CA LEU A 408 -6.19 -77.01 -26.30
C LEU A 408 -6.15 -78.16 -27.32
N SER A 409 -6.99 -79.18 -27.09
CA SER A 409 -7.27 -80.25 -28.05
C SER A 409 -8.30 -79.77 -29.08
N SER A 410 -8.73 -80.67 -29.96
CA SER A 410 -9.91 -80.41 -30.79
C SER A 410 -11.19 -80.38 -29.92
N ASN A 411 -12.24 -79.66 -30.34
CA ASN A 411 -13.56 -79.67 -29.67
C ASN A 411 -14.20 -81.08 -29.64
N GLU A 412 -13.63 -82.00 -30.40
CA GLU A 412 -13.93 -83.42 -30.46
C GLU A 412 -12.80 -84.19 -29.76
N VAL A 413 -13.02 -84.59 -28.51
CA VAL A 413 -12.03 -85.33 -27.71
C VAL A 413 -12.31 -86.82 -27.87
N GLN A 414 -11.30 -87.61 -28.24
CA GLN A 414 -11.44 -89.05 -28.29
C GLN A 414 -11.42 -89.63 -26.87
N SER A 415 -12.27 -90.62 -26.61
CA SER A 415 -12.29 -91.28 -25.31
C SER A 415 -10.95 -91.99 -25.04
N GLY A 416 -10.37 -91.72 -23.88
CA GLY A 416 -9.03 -92.17 -23.49
C GLY A 416 -7.93 -91.12 -23.61
N ASP A 417 -8.13 -90.04 -24.39
CA ASP A 417 -7.19 -88.93 -24.51
C ASP A 417 -7.33 -87.94 -23.33
N ASP A 418 -6.34 -87.07 -23.14
CA ASP A 418 -6.39 -86.01 -22.14
C ASP A 418 -7.21 -84.80 -22.64
N MET A 419 -8.11 -84.31 -21.78
CA MET A 419 -8.92 -83.11 -22.01
C MET A 419 -8.30 -81.91 -21.28
N VAL A 420 -7.80 -80.92 -22.02
CA VAL A 420 -7.17 -79.72 -21.42
C VAL A 420 -7.99 -78.47 -21.67
N LEU A 421 -8.64 -77.97 -20.62
CA LEU A 421 -9.39 -76.70 -20.65
C LEU A 421 -8.46 -75.56 -20.24
N ARG A 422 -8.40 -74.50 -21.06
CA ARG A 422 -7.71 -73.24 -20.78
C ARG A 422 -8.73 -72.15 -20.50
N CYS A 423 -8.67 -71.58 -19.30
CA CYS A 423 -9.33 -70.32 -18.98
C CYS A 423 -8.31 -69.19 -19.08
N SER A 424 -8.60 -68.14 -19.85
CA SER A 424 -7.70 -67.00 -20.03
C SER A 424 -8.42 -65.68 -19.82
N VAL A 425 -7.69 -64.68 -19.35
CA VAL A 425 -8.16 -63.31 -19.22
C VAL A 425 -7.27 -62.40 -20.07
N LYS A 426 -7.86 -61.35 -20.64
CA LYS A 426 -7.10 -60.38 -21.45
C LYS A 426 -6.27 -59.43 -20.58
N GLU A 427 -6.86 -59.00 -19.47
CA GLU A 427 -6.23 -58.09 -18.50
C GLU A 427 -6.63 -58.49 -17.08
N GLY A 428 -5.70 -58.36 -16.13
CA GLY A 428 -5.93 -58.59 -14.71
C GLY A 428 -4.63 -58.76 -13.94
N THR A 429 -4.53 -58.16 -12.75
CA THR A 429 -3.36 -58.30 -11.85
C THR A 429 -3.54 -59.48 -10.90
N GLY A 430 -2.48 -60.28 -10.72
CA GLY A 430 -2.44 -61.43 -9.81
C GLY A 430 -2.47 -61.04 -8.33
N PRO A 431 -2.87 -61.95 -7.43
CA PRO A 431 -3.35 -63.30 -7.70
C PRO A 431 -4.78 -63.33 -8.24
N ILE A 432 -5.01 -64.11 -9.31
CA ILE A 432 -6.33 -64.32 -9.93
C ILE A 432 -6.84 -65.70 -9.54
N THR A 433 -8.07 -65.75 -9.03
CA THR A 433 -8.82 -66.97 -8.73
C THR A 433 -9.59 -67.39 -9.97
N PHE A 434 -9.22 -68.54 -10.53
CA PHE A 434 -9.91 -69.19 -11.64
C PHE A 434 -10.81 -70.30 -11.12
N LYS A 435 -12.06 -70.33 -11.58
CA LYS A 435 -13.03 -71.37 -11.23
C LYS A 435 -13.63 -71.95 -12.50
N PHE A 436 -13.60 -73.28 -12.63
CA PHE A 436 -14.16 -73.99 -13.77
C PHE A 436 -15.48 -74.63 -13.37
N TYR A 437 -16.47 -74.46 -14.24
CA TYR A 437 -17.84 -74.89 -14.02
C TYR A 437 -18.34 -75.70 -15.20
N ARG A 438 -19.21 -76.66 -14.88
CA ARG A 438 -20.05 -77.32 -15.86
C ARG A 438 -21.42 -76.62 -15.89
N GLU A 439 -22.00 -76.50 -17.07
CA GLU A 439 -23.30 -75.87 -17.21
C GLU A 439 -24.37 -76.64 -16.41
N LYS A 440 -25.20 -75.90 -15.66
CA LYS A 440 -26.21 -76.39 -14.70
C LYS A 440 -25.67 -76.89 -13.35
N GLU A 441 -24.37 -76.78 -13.10
CA GLU A 441 -23.78 -77.02 -11.77
C GLU A 441 -23.41 -75.68 -11.10
N ASP A 442 -23.85 -75.50 -9.86
CA ASP A 442 -23.58 -74.26 -9.10
C ASP A 442 -22.20 -74.25 -8.43
N ARG A 443 -21.57 -75.42 -8.28
CA ARG A 443 -20.25 -75.56 -7.65
C ARG A 443 -19.16 -75.70 -8.72
N PRO A 444 -18.01 -75.02 -8.56
CA PRO A 444 -16.89 -75.23 -9.46
C PRO A 444 -16.32 -76.63 -9.22
N PHE A 445 -16.01 -77.35 -10.30
CA PHE A 445 -15.34 -78.65 -10.20
C PHE A 445 -13.82 -78.50 -10.07
N HIS A 446 -13.29 -77.31 -10.37
CA HIS A 446 -11.88 -76.98 -10.16
C HIS A 446 -11.71 -75.50 -9.83
N GLU A 447 -10.87 -75.19 -8.84
CA GLU A 447 -10.52 -73.84 -8.42
C GLU A 447 -9.01 -73.76 -8.21
N ILE A 448 -8.40 -72.70 -8.75
CA ILE A 448 -6.95 -72.47 -8.65
C ILE A 448 -6.66 -70.97 -8.58
N ILE A 449 -5.67 -70.58 -7.78
CA ILE A 449 -5.22 -69.20 -7.63
C ILE A 449 -3.81 -69.08 -8.22
N LEU A 450 -3.64 -68.22 -9.23
CA LEU A 450 -2.37 -68.06 -9.94
C LEU A 450 -2.00 -66.58 -10.09
N ASN A 451 -0.70 -66.29 -10.08
CA ASN A 451 -0.14 -65.02 -10.55
C ASN A 451 0.08 -65.07 -12.07
N ALA A 452 -0.95 -65.49 -12.81
CA ALA A 452 -0.93 -65.65 -14.26
C ALA A 452 -2.28 -65.27 -14.86
N THR A 453 -2.28 -64.83 -16.11
CA THR A 453 -3.51 -64.49 -16.85
C THR A 453 -4.20 -65.71 -17.46
N GLN A 454 -3.67 -66.92 -17.24
CA GLN A 454 -4.24 -68.16 -17.75
C GLN A 454 -4.15 -69.28 -16.70
N ALA A 455 -5.18 -70.12 -16.67
CA ALA A 455 -5.23 -71.34 -15.87
C ALA A 455 -5.61 -72.53 -16.74
N PHE A 456 -5.07 -73.69 -16.39
CA PHE A 456 -5.26 -74.94 -17.13
C PHE A 456 -5.84 -76.00 -16.21
N TRP A 457 -6.89 -76.67 -16.67
CA TRP A 457 -7.40 -77.90 -16.05
C TRP A 457 -7.16 -79.08 -16.99
N ILE A 458 -6.63 -80.18 -16.45
CA ILE A 458 -6.28 -81.39 -17.20
C ILE A 458 -7.13 -82.55 -16.66
N GLY A 459 -8.10 -82.99 -17.46
CA GLY A 459 -8.85 -84.22 -17.22
C GLY A 459 -8.21 -85.39 -17.95
N LYS A 460 -7.65 -86.35 -17.20
CA LYS A 460 -7.04 -87.54 -17.79
C LYS A 460 -8.09 -88.56 -18.21
N GLN A 461 -7.84 -89.28 -19.31
CA GLN A 461 -8.70 -90.35 -19.83
C GLN A 461 -10.16 -89.91 -20.03
N ALA A 462 -10.40 -89.06 -21.04
CA ALA A 462 -11.72 -88.49 -21.28
C ALA A 462 -12.81 -89.57 -21.44
N SER A 463 -13.91 -89.42 -20.70
CA SER A 463 -15.08 -90.31 -20.77
C SER A 463 -16.29 -89.62 -21.37
N LYS A 464 -17.27 -90.40 -21.86
CA LYS A 464 -18.52 -89.84 -22.41
C LYS A 464 -19.29 -89.01 -21.38
N GLU A 465 -19.11 -89.27 -20.10
CA GLU A 465 -19.74 -88.54 -18.99
C GLU A 465 -19.20 -87.12 -18.83
N GLN A 466 -18.05 -86.78 -19.44
CA GLN A 466 -17.46 -85.44 -19.46
C GLN A 466 -17.90 -84.63 -20.68
N GLU A 467 -18.78 -85.16 -21.52
CA GLU A 467 -19.41 -84.38 -22.60
C GLU A 467 -20.36 -83.32 -22.02
N GLY A 468 -20.25 -82.08 -22.48
CA GLY A 468 -21.12 -81.03 -21.99
C GLY A 468 -20.66 -79.63 -22.34
N LYS A 469 -21.29 -78.66 -21.68
CA LYS A 469 -20.95 -77.25 -21.82
C LYS A 469 -20.20 -76.77 -20.59
N TYR A 470 -19.10 -76.07 -20.82
CA TYR A 470 -18.18 -75.61 -19.79
C TYR A 470 -18.08 -74.09 -19.82
N HIS A 471 -17.91 -73.48 -18.65
CA HIS A 471 -17.54 -72.08 -18.54
C HIS A 471 -16.55 -71.90 -17.40
N CYS A 472 -15.87 -70.77 -17.38
CA CYS A 472 -15.00 -70.40 -16.28
C CYS A 472 -15.27 -68.97 -15.84
N THR A 473 -14.99 -68.72 -14.57
CA THR A 473 -14.95 -67.38 -14.01
C THR A 473 -13.54 -67.08 -13.52
N ALA A 474 -13.16 -65.81 -13.58
CA ALA A 474 -11.90 -65.33 -13.06
C ALA A 474 -12.15 -64.05 -12.27
N SER A 475 -11.56 -63.95 -11.08
CA SER A 475 -11.68 -62.76 -10.24
C SER A 475 -10.40 -62.51 -9.46
N ASN A 476 -10.15 -61.25 -9.14
CA ASN A 476 -9.05 -60.82 -8.29
C ASN A 476 -9.57 -59.81 -7.26
N ARG A 477 -8.65 -59.26 -6.46
CA ARG A 477 -9.00 -58.31 -5.40
C ARG A 477 -9.61 -57.00 -5.92
N ALA A 478 -9.21 -56.56 -7.12
CA ALA A 478 -9.82 -55.42 -7.82
C ALA A 478 -11.26 -55.68 -8.32
N SER A 479 -11.78 -56.92 -8.20
CA SER A 479 -13.12 -57.29 -8.65
C SER A 479 -14.23 -57.03 -7.59
N LEU A 480 -13.92 -56.32 -6.50
CA LEU A 480 -14.86 -55.98 -5.42
C LEU A 480 -16.11 -55.24 -5.94
N GLY A 481 -17.28 -55.85 -5.75
CA GLY A 481 -18.59 -55.27 -6.08
C GLY A 481 -19.06 -55.45 -7.53
N LEU A 482 -18.22 -56.00 -8.42
CA LEU A 482 -18.59 -56.36 -9.79
C LEU A 482 -18.91 -57.86 -9.84
N ALA A 483 -19.93 -58.25 -10.63
CA ALA A 483 -20.17 -59.66 -10.90
C ALA A 483 -18.89 -60.28 -11.49
N SER A 484 -18.43 -61.40 -10.92
CA SER A 484 -17.19 -62.04 -11.39
C SER A 484 -17.29 -62.30 -12.90
N PRO A 485 -16.37 -61.74 -13.71
CA PRO A 485 -16.37 -61.93 -15.15
C PRO A 485 -16.45 -63.41 -15.51
N ARG A 486 -17.39 -63.75 -16.41
CA ARG A 486 -17.69 -65.11 -16.83
C ARG A 486 -17.44 -65.25 -18.33
N SER A 487 -16.87 -66.38 -18.74
CA SER A 487 -16.71 -66.71 -20.16
C SER A 487 -18.00 -67.20 -20.81
N SER A 488 -18.03 -67.11 -22.14
CA SER A 488 -19.01 -67.82 -22.96
C SER A 488 -18.91 -69.33 -22.78
N THR A 489 -19.98 -70.07 -23.06
CA THR A 489 -19.99 -71.52 -22.89
C THR A 489 -19.26 -72.24 -24.04
N LEU A 490 -18.34 -73.13 -23.69
CA LEU A 490 -17.64 -74.02 -24.61
C LEU A 490 -18.31 -75.39 -24.62
N THR A 491 -18.76 -75.85 -25.77
CA THR A 491 -19.32 -77.20 -25.93
C THR A 491 -18.21 -78.18 -26.28
N VAL A 492 -17.99 -79.17 -25.42
CA VAL A 492 -17.01 -80.24 -25.63
C VAL A 492 -17.75 -81.53 -25.94
N ARG A 493 -17.39 -82.20 -27.04
CA ARG A 493 -17.95 -83.50 -27.44
C ARG A 493 -16.92 -84.60 -27.24
N VAL A 494 -17.32 -85.71 -26.62
CA VAL A 494 -16.44 -86.86 -26.40
C VAL A 494 -16.90 -88.02 -27.28
N PHE A 495 -16.03 -88.48 -28.16
CA PHE A 495 -16.32 -89.60 -29.07
C PHE A 495 -15.73 -90.89 -28.54
N LEU A 496 -16.50 -91.98 -28.61
CA LEU A 496 -15.96 -93.31 -28.34
C LEU A 496 -14.85 -93.63 -29.33
N ALA A 497 -13.71 -94.11 -28.81
CA ALA A 497 -12.57 -94.45 -29.63
C ALA A 497 -12.97 -95.47 -30.72
N PRO A 498 -12.39 -95.39 -31.92
CA PRO A 498 -12.77 -96.26 -33.05
C PRO A 498 -12.73 -97.76 -32.72
N TRP A 499 -11.78 -98.18 -31.87
CA TRP A 499 -11.66 -99.58 -31.43
C TRP A 499 -12.83 -100.03 -30.54
N ILE A 500 -13.40 -99.15 -29.70
CA ILE A 500 -14.60 -99.45 -28.89
C ILE A 500 -15.81 -99.63 -29.81
N LYS A 501 -15.96 -98.77 -30.82
CA LYS A 501 -17.01 -98.92 -31.85
C LYS A 501 -16.86 -100.24 -32.62
N GLY A 502 -15.62 -100.61 -32.96
CA GLY A 502 -15.31 -101.89 -33.58
C GLY A 502 -15.65 -103.09 -32.69
N LEU A 503 -15.35 -103.02 -31.39
CA LEU A 503 -15.64 -104.08 -30.43
C LEU A 503 -17.15 -104.27 -30.24
N ILE A 504 -17.93 -103.18 -30.16
CA ILE A 504 -19.39 -103.23 -30.15
C ILE A 504 -19.91 -103.86 -31.44
N ALA A 505 -19.39 -103.46 -32.61
CA ALA A 505 -19.80 -104.04 -33.89
C ALA A 505 -19.48 -105.54 -33.96
N VAL A 506 -18.30 -105.98 -33.52
CA VAL A 506 -17.91 -107.40 -33.47
C VAL A 506 -18.81 -108.20 -32.54
N VAL A 507 -19.13 -107.68 -31.35
CA VAL A 507 -20.04 -108.35 -30.41
C VAL A 507 -21.45 -108.44 -30.99
N VAL A 508 -21.98 -107.36 -31.58
CA VAL A 508 -23.31 -107.36 -32.22
C VAL A 508 -23.34 -108.35 -33.39
N ILE A 509 -22.35 -108.33 -34.27
CA ILE A 509 -22.22 -109.29 -35.38
C ILE A 509 -22.12 -110.71 -34.83
N GLY A 510 -21.33 -110.94 -33.78
CA GLY A 510 -21.18 -112.23 -33.11
C GLY A 510 -22.51 -112.76 -32.54
N VAL A 511 -23.28 -111.91 -31.86
CA VAL A 511 -24.61 -112.26 -31.34
C VAL A 511 -25.57 -112.60 -32.48
N VAL A 512 -25.55 -111.82 -33.57
CA VAL A 512 -26.37 -112.11 -34.77
C VAL A 512 -25.99 -113.46 -35.39
N ILE A 513 -24.70 -113.76 -35.51
CA ILE A 513 -24.22 -115.06 -36.04
C ILE A 513 -24.67 -116.21 -35.13
N VAL A 514 -24.52 -116.07 -33.81
CA VAL A 514 -24.98 -117.11 -32.86
C VAL A 514 -26.50 -117.29 -32.95
N ALA A 515 -27.28 -116.21 -33.04
CA ALA A 515 -28.72 -116.29 -33.23
C ALA A 515 -29.08 -117.00 -34.55
N LEU A 516 -28.35 -116.74 -35.64
CA LEU A 516 -28.52 -117.44 -36.92
C LEU A 516 -28.16 -118.93 -36.81
N ILE A 517 -27.09 -119.29 -36.10
CA ILE A 517 -26.71 -120.70 -35.85
C ILE A 517 -27.76 -121.41 -35.01
N VAL A 518 -28.28 -120.76 -33.95
CA VAL A 518 -29.36 -121.31 -33.12
C VAL A 518 -30.63 -121.48 -33.93
N ALA A 519 -31.00 -120.49 -34.75
CA ALA A 519 -32.14 -120.58 -35.66
C ALA A 519 -31.96 -121.72 -36.67
N ALA A 520 -30.77 -121.88 -37.26
CA ALA A 520 -30.44 -122.98 -38.15
C ALA A 520 -30.49 -124.34 -37.43
N LYS A 521 -29.94 -124.45 -36.21
CA LYS A 521 -29.97 -125.68 -35.42
C LYS A 521 -31.41 -126.04 -35.01
N CYS A 522 -32.22 -125.07 -34.63
CA CYS A 522 -33.67 -125.24 -34.39
C CYS A 522 -34.40 -125.70 -35.67
N TYR A 523 -34.05 -125.14 -36.82
CA TYR A 523 -34.58 -125.55 -38.12
C TYR A 523 -34.19 -127.01 -38.47
N PHE A 524 -32.92 -127.38 -38.33
CA PHE A 524 -32.44 -128.73 -38.59
C PHE A 524 -32.98 -129.77 -37.59
N LEU A 525 -33.13 -129.42 -36.30
CA LEU A 525 -33.76 -130.30 -35.31
C LEU A 525 -35.25 -130.52 -35.59
N ARG A 526 -35.98 -129.48 -36.03
CA ARG A 526 -37.36 -129.63 -36.52
C ARG A 526 -37.42 -130.52 -37.77
N LYS A 527 -36.46 -130.38 -38.69
CA LYS A 527 -36.36 -131.23 -39.89
C LYS A 527 -36.01 -132.69 -39.55
N ALA A 528 -35.17 -132.93 -38.55
CA ALA A 528 -34.77 -134.28 -38.12
C ALA A 528 -35.90 -135.03 -37.39
N ARG A 529 -36.72 -134.33 -36.59
CA ARG A 529 -37.92 -134.94 -35.95
C ARG A 529 -39.03 -135.32 -36.93
N ALA A 530 -38.97 -134.89 -38.18
CA ALA A 530 -39.95 -135.24 -39.22
C ALA A 530 -39.63 -136.56 -39.97
N LYS A 531 -38.48 -137.21 -39.73
CA LYS A 531 -38.02 -138.38 -40.53
C LYS A 531 -38.03 -139.75 -39.82
N GLN A 532 -38.61 -139.89 -38.62
CA GLN A 532 -38.78 -141.20 -37.96
C GLN A 532 -40.25 -141.46 -37.58
N LYS A 533 -40.98 -142.11 -38.51
CA LYS A 533 -42.16 -142.94 -38.29
C LYS A 533 -42.12 -144.09 -39.32
N PRO A 534 -41.88 -145.35 -38.93
CA PRO A 534 -42.12 -146.50 -39.79
C PRO A 534 -43.53 -147.07 -39.57
N VAL A 535 -44.15 -147.49 -40.67
CA VAL A 535 -45.41 -148.24 -40.78
C VAL A 535 -45.03 -149.65 -41.24
N GLU A 536 -45.48 -150.70 -40.56
CA GLU A 536 -45.42 -152.06 -41.11
C GLU A 536 -46.56 -152.95 -40.60
N MET A 537 -47.09 -153.76 -41.53
CA MET A 537 -48.42 -154.39 -41.53
C MET A 537 -48.33 -155.92 -41.30
N SER A 538 -49.20 -156.41 -40.42
CA SER A 538 -49.88 -157.73 -40.32
C SER A 538 -49.43 -158.97 -41.10
N ARG A 539 -49.44 -160.13 -40.41
CA ARG A 539 -50.16 -161.33 -40.90
C ARG A 539 -50.50 -162.34 -39.78
N SER A 540 -51.70 -162.92 -39.86
CA SER A 540 -52.24 -164.00 -39.04
C SER A 540 -52.70 -165.19 -39.92
N VAL A 541 -53.13 -166.29 -39.26
CA VAL A 541 -53.80 -167.53 -39.71
C VAL A 541 -52.82 -168.73 -39.84
N SER A 542 -52.99 -169.92 -39.24
CA SER A 542 -54.15 -170.69 -38.74
C SER A 542 -53.73 -171.77 -37.72
N LEU A 543 -54.43 -171.92 -36.57
CA LEU A 543 -55.37 -173.01 -36.22
C LEU A 543 -56.02 -172.68 -34.87
#